data_AF-A0A3B9EP20-F1
#
_entry.id   AF-A0A3B9EP20-F1
#
_cell.length_a   1.000
_cell.length_b   1.000
_cell.length_c   1.000
_cell.angle_alpha   90.00
_cell.angle_beta   90.00
_cell.angle_gamma   90.00
#
_symmetry.space_group_name_H-M   'P 1'
#
loop_
_entity.id
_entity.type
_entity.pdbx_description
1 polymer ?
#
loop_
_entity_poly.entity_id
_entity_poly.type
_entity_poly.pdbx_seq_one_letter_code
_entity_poly.pdbx_strand_id
1 'polypeptide(L)'
;MLERDPELLEQLEGYELKPFRASAYRVAWEGRNPFQGSSGKRGRWNSPEGQFEILNMCLVSEGADAEFSAFWSLFEQRPEKPAQNHELEVELQKVVELSADDLARLGVDMAEFGSRNYSRTQEIADALNYLGCDGLIVPSPRHDGRNLVVFMQNVAKDCKMELKCSRAFKWPD
;
A
#
# COMPACT_ATOMS: atom_id res chain seq x y z
N MET A 1 6.34 -8.93 19.71
CA MET A 1 7.12 -8.38 18.58
C MET A 1 7.82 -9.57 17.97
N LEU A 2 7.43 -9.96 16.77
CA LEU A 2 8.16 -10.99 16.02
C LEU A 2 9.63 -10.55 15.90
N GLU A 3 10.54 -11.48 16.07
CA GLU A 3 11.95 -11.25 15.78
C GLU A 3 12.07 -11.00 14.27
N ARG A 4 12.66 -9.86 13.90
CA ARG A 4 12.86 -9.50 12.50
C ARG A 4 14.02 -10.30 11.94
N ASP A 5 13.83 -10.84 10.74
CA ASP A 5 14.87 -11.52 9.98
C ASP A 5 16.06 -10.56 9.73
N PRO A 6 17.24 -10.80 10.33
CA PRO A 6 18.39 -9.91 10.18
C PRO A 6 18.90 -9.83 8.74
N GLU A 7 18.78 -10.91 7.96
CA GLU A 7 19.22 -10.94 6.56
C GLU A 7 18.30 -10.06 5.70
N LEU A 8 16.99 -10.10 5.96
CA LEU A 8 16.04 -9.20 5.31
C LEU A 8 16.33 -7.73 5.63
N LEU A 9 16.66 -7.41 6.88
CA LEU A 9 17.01 -6.04 7.28
C LEU A 9 18.26 -5.55 6.54
N GLU A 10 19.34 -6.35 6.52
CA GLU A 10 20.57 -6.01 5.81
C GLU A 10 20.33 -5.80 4.31
N GLN A 11 19.52 -6.65 3.68
CA GLN A 11 19.15 -6.48 2.27
C GLN A 11 18.37 -5.18 2.03
N LEU A 12 17.41 -4.86 2.91
CA LEU A 12 16.57 -3.66 2.78
C LEU A 12 17.33 -2.36 3.06
N GLU A 13 18.32 -2.37 3.96
CA GLU A 13 19.22 -1.24 4.21
C GLU A 13 20.04 -0.84 2.96
N GLY A 14 20.27 -1.78 2.04
CA GLY A 14 20.95 -1.54 0.78
C GLY A 14 20.14 -0.75 -0.26
N TYR A 15 18.82 -0.58 -0.05
CA TYR A 15 17.97 0.15 -0.98
C TYR A 15 17.99 1.66 -0.73
N GLU A 16 17.98 2.43 -1.82
CA GLU A 16 17.99 3.88 -1.75
C GLU A 16 16.64 4.44 -1.28
N LEU A 17 16.68 5.32 -0.28
CA LEU A 17 15.51 6.07 0.19
C LEU A 17 15.50 7.47 -0.44
N LYS A 18 14.40 7.83 -1.09
CA LYS A 18 14.25 9.12 -1.76
C LYS A 18 13.01 9.88 -1.30
N PRO A 19 13.05 11.24 -1.30
CA PRO A 19 11.85 12.03 -1.28
C PRO A 19 10.97 11.71 -2.49
N PHE A 20 9.66 11.74 -2.29
CA PHE A 20 8.68 11.40 -3.31
C PHE A 20 7.48 12.33 -3.23
N ARG A 21 7.01 12.81 -4.38
CA ARG A 21 5.77 13.58 -4.50
C ARG A 21 5.00 13.19 -5.74
N ALA A 22 3.74 12.83 -5.58
CA ALA A 22 2.86 12.48 -6.70
C ALA A 22 1.37 12.58 -6.33
N SER A 23 0.52 12.51 -7.36
CA SER A 23 -0.87 12.10 -7.19
C SER A 23 -0.93 10.60 -6.93
N ALA A 24 -1.71 10.21 -5.94
CA ALA A 24 -2.05 8.84 -5.60
C ALA A 24 -3.56 8.72 -5.42
N TYR A 25 -4.07 7.52 -5.63
CA TYR A 25 -5.50 7.25 -5.73
C TYR A 25 -5.92 6.21 -4.72
N ARG A 26 -7.06 6.44 -4.09
CA ARG A 26 -7.64 5.51 -3.13
C ARG A 26 -9.14 5.49 -3.22
N VAL A 27 -9.71 4.29 -3.29
CA VAL A 27 -11.14 4.11 -3.13
C VAL A 27 -11.49 3.97 -1.65
N ALA A 28 -12.44 4.77 -1.20
CA ALA A 28 -13.00 4.66 0.14
C ALA A 28 -14.53 4.75 0.07
N TRP A 29 -15.21 4.18 1.06
CA TRP A 29 -16.65 4.35 1.19
C TRP A 29 -17.00 5.82 1.41
N GLU A 30 -18.13 6.26 0.85
CA GLU A 30 -18.60 7.62 1.07
C GLU A 30 -18.70 7.95 2.57
N GLY A 31 -18.23 9.14 2.93
CA GLY A 31 -18.15 9.64 4.30
C GLY A 31 -16.98 9.08 5.13
N ARG A 32 -16.11 8.22 4.57
CA ARG A 32 -14.85 7.82 5.23
C ARG A 32 -13.75 8.82 4.90
N ASN A 33 -12.85 9.04 5.86
CA ASN A 33 -11.63 9.80 5.63
C ASN A 33 -10.70 9.01 4.69
N PRO A 34 -10.35 9.53 3.50
CA PRO A 34 -9.46 8.82 2.57
C PRO A 34 -8.03 8.68 3.08
N PHE A 35 -7.62 9.45 4.09
CA PHE A 35 -6.30 9.38 4.74
C PHE A 35 -6.27 8.44 5.95
N GLN A 36 -7.40 7.81 6.31
CA GLN A 36 -7.40 6.82 7.37
C GLN A 36 -6.68 5.56 6.90
N GLY A 37 -5.55 5.23 7.52
CA GLY A 37 -4.85 3.99 7.25
C GLY A 37 -5.57 2.76 7.83
N SER A 38 -4.95 1.61 7.63
CA SER A 38 -5.43 0.31 8.06
C SER A 38 -4.44 -0.32 9.02
N SER A 39 -4.91 -0.69 10.21
CA SER A 39 -4.18 -1.48 11.20
C SER A 39 -4.58 -2.96 11.21
N GLY A 40 -5.43 -3.38 10.26
CA GLY A 40 -5.90 -4.77 10.18
C GLY A 40 -4.82 -5.74 9.68
N LYS A 41 -5.01 -7.05 9.88
CA LYS A 41 -4.04 -8.09 9.43
C LYS A 41 -4.27 -8.60 8.00
N ARG A 42 -5.25 -8.04 7.28
CA ARG A 42 -5.84 -8.65 6.07
C ARG A 42 -5.28 -8.13 4.75
N GLY A 43 -4.28 -7.26 4.76
CA GLY A 43 -3.69 -6.67 3.56
C GLY A 43 -2.25 -7.12 3.32
N ARG A 44 -1.83 -7.05 2.05
CA ARG A 44 -0.51 -7.51 1.57
C ARG A 44 0.67 -6.86 2.30
N TRP A 45 0.53 -5.57 2.63
CA TRP A 45 1.58 -4.76 3.24
C TRP A 45 1.23 -4.32 4.67
N ASN A 46 0.20 -4.92 5.26
CA ASN A 46 -0.20 -4.59 6.62
C ASN A 46 0.75 -5.21 7.65
N SER A 47 0.78 -4.65 8.85
CA SER A 47 1.48 -5.25 9.97
C SER A 47 0.96 -6.67 10.26
N PRO A 48 1.83 -7.69 10.36
CA PRO A 48 1.42 -9.06 10.71
C PRO A 48 0.64 -9.12 12.04
N GLU A 49 1.04 -8.28 12.99
CA GLU A 49 0.48 -8.24 14.35
C GLU A 49 -0.39 -6.99 14.63
N GLY A 50 -0.57 -6.10 13.65
CA GLY A 50 -1.32 -4.84 13.83
C GLY A 50 -0.56 -3.77 14.63
N GLN A 51 0.77 -3.83 14.62
CA GLN A 51 1.66 -2.92 15.35
C GLN A 51 1.81 -1.55 14.69
N PHE A 52 1.47 -1.45 13.40
CA PHE A 52 1.54 -0.23 12.62
C PHE A 52 0.39 -0.10 11.63
N GLU A 53 0.10 1.14 11.27
CA GLU A 53 -0.96 1.50 10.33
C GLU A 53 -0.37 1.86 8.97
N ILE A 54 -0.95 1.32 7.90
CA ILE A 54 -0.57 1.66 6.53
C ILE A 54 -1.72 2.26 5.74
N LEU A 55 -1.40 3.21 4.85
CA LEU A 55 -2.33 3.70 3.84
C LEU A 55 -1.92 3.14 2.48
N ASN A 56 -2.68 2.15 2.00
CA ASN A 56 -2.49 1.60 0.65
C ASN A 56 -3.24 2.47 -0.38
N MET A 57 -2.55 2.83 -1.45
CA MET A 57 -3.02 3.64 -2.58
C MET A 57 -2.43 3.10 -3.88
N CYS A 58 -2.92 3.60 -5.01
CA CYS A 58 -2.36 3.34 -6.34
C CYS A 58 -1.84 4.63 -6.97
N LEU A 59 -0.81 4.57 -7.80
CA LEU A 59 -0.30 5.74 -8.54
C LEU A 59 -1.15 6.09 -9.78
N VAL A 60 -2.15 5.27 -10.09
CA VAL A 60 -3.12 5.49 -11.17
C VAL A 60 -4.54 5.21 -10.68
N SER A 61 -5.52 5.95 -11.21
CA SER A 61 -6.90 5.93 -10.73
C SER A 61 -7.57 4.57 -10.91
N GLU A 62 -7.37 3.94 -12.06
CA GLU A 62 -7.89 2.64 -12.45
C GLU A 62 -7.31 1.52 -11.58
N GLY A 63 -6.06 1.67 -11.13
CA GLY A 63 -5.43 0.76 -10.19
C GLY A 63 -6.16 0.73 -8.85
N ALA A 64 -6.59 1.89 -8.34
CA ALA A 64 -7.34 1.98 -7.09
C ALA A 64 -8.72 1.32 -7.21
N ASP A 65 -9.39 1.48 -8.37
CA ASP A 65 -10.65 0.81 -8.68
C ASP A 65 -10.47 -0.72 -8.73
N ALA A 66 -9.38 -1.20 -9.34
CA ALA A 66 -9.06 -2.62 -9.45
C ALA A 66 -8.74 -3.27 -8.09
N GLU A 67 -7.95 -2.62 -7.24
CA GLU A 67 -7.65 -3.09 -5.88
C GLU A 67 -8.94 -3.19 -5.03
N PHE A 68 -9.77 -2.16 -5.08
CA PHE A 68 -11.04 -2.15 -4.34
C PHE A 68 -11.99 -3.24 -4.83
N SER A 69 -12.14 -3.38 -6.15
CA SER A 69 -12.97 -4.41 -6.76
C SER A 69 -12.49 -5.82 -6.42
N ALA A 70 -11.18 -6.08 -6.48
CA ALA A 70 -10.58 -7.37 -6.18
C ALA A 70 -10.67 -7.75 -4.70
N PHE A 71 -10.70 -6.78 -3.79
CA PHE A 71 -10.98 -7.05 -2.38
C PHE A 71 -12.43 -7.50 -2.20
N TRP A 72 -13.38 -6.83 -2.86
CA TRP A 72 -14.81 -7.10 -2.70
C TRP A 72 -15.35 -8.28 -3.51
N SER A 73 -14.64 -8.72 -4.55
CA SER A 73 -14.99 -9.94 -5.30
C SER A 73 -14.93 -11.23 -4.46
N LEU A 74 -14.38 -11.15 -3.25
CA LEU A 74 -14.43 -12.24 -2.27
C LEU A 74 -15.79 -12.50 -1.67
N PHE A 75 -16.64 -11.49 -1.65
CA PHE A 75 -17.91 -11.54 -0.96
C PHE A 75 -18.98 -11.84 -1.99
N GLU A 76 -19.91 -12.73 -1.65
CA GLU A 76 -21.00 -13.12 -2.54
C GLU A 76 -21.88 -11.92 -2.94
N GLN A 77 -21.97 -10.92 -2.05
CA GLN A 77 -22.76 -9.72 -2.25
C GLN A 77 -21.87 -8.49 -2.32
N ARG A 78 -22.06 -7.71 -3.39
CA ARG A 78 -21.46 -6.38 -3.52
C ARG A 78 -22.13 -5.44 -2.52
N PRO A 79 -21.38 -4.60 -1.80
CA PRO A 79 -21.98 -3.61 -0.92
C PRO A 79 -22.81 -2.59 -1.71
N GLU A 80 -23.99 -2.24 -1.20
CA GLU A 80 -24.87 -1.20 -1.77
C GLU A 80 -24.37 0.22 -1.46
N LYS A 81 -23.57 0.36 -0.40
CA LYS A 81 -23.04 1.66 0.02
C LYS A 81 -22.18 2.27 -1.12
N PRO A 82 -22.38 3.55 -1.49
CA PRO A 82 -21.52 4.20 -2.48
C PRO A 82 -20.06 4.31 -2.00
N ALA A 83 -19.13 4.18 -2.95
CA ALA A 83 -17.71 4.46 -2.77
C ALA A 83 -17.25 5.58 -3.69
N GLN A 84 -16.16 6.22 -3.31
CA GLN A 84 -15.52 7.28 -4.07
C GLN A 84 -14.05 6.93 -4.30
N ASN A 85 -13.56 7.18 -5.51
CA ASN A 85 -12.14 7.18 -5.82
C ASN A 85 -11.61 8.60 -5.64
N HIS A 86 -10.70 8.76 -4.69
CA HIS A 86 -10.11 10.04 -4.31
C HIS A 86 -8.74 10.17 -4.95
N GLU A 87 -8.48 11.32 -5.57
CA GLU A 87 -7.13 11.74 -5.93
C GLU A 87 -6.52 12.55 -4.79
N LEU A 88 -5.37 12.10 -4.32
CA LEU A 88 -4.64 12.64 -3.20
C LEU A 88 -3.27 13.08 -3.68
N GLU A 89 -2.85 14.30 -3.39
CA GLU A 89 -1.44 14.66 -3.51
C GLU A 89 -0.73 14.24 -2.23
N VAL A 90 0.40 13.55 -2.39
CA VAL A 90 1.16 12.98 -1.29
C VAL A 90 2.62 13.39 -1.46
N GLU A 91 3.20 13.94 -0.39
CA GLU A 91 4.62 14.27 -0.27
C GLU A 91 5.23 13.47 0.89
N LEU A 92 6.32 12.77 0.63
CA LEU A 92 7.04 11.87 1.54
C LEU A 92 8.55 12.10 1.43
N GLN A 93 9.32 11.71 2.45
CA GLN A 93 10.76 11.99 2.55
C GLN A 93 11.63 10.74 2.33
N LYS A 94 11.16 9.57 2.75
CA LYS A 94 11.93 8.32 2.81
C LYS A 94 11.15 7.18 2.16
N VAL A 95 11.02 7.28 0.84
CA VAL A 95 10.35 6.28 0.03
C VAL A 95 11.35 5.34 -0.61
N VAL A 96 11.11 4.04 -0.44
CA VAL A 96 11.79 2.99 -1.20
C VAL A 96 10.90 2.54 -2.37
N GLU A 97 11.51 2.28 -3.51
CA GLU A 97 10.84 1.64 -4.65
C GLU A 97 11.43 0.24 -4.85
N LEU A 98 10.56 -0.78 -4.85
CA LEU A 98 10.94 -2.16 -5.09
C LEU A 98 10.26 -2.64 -6.38
N SER A 99 11.06 -3.06 -7.35
CA SER A 99 10.57 -3.68 -8.58
C SER A 99 10.08 -5.11 -8.36
N ALA A 100 9.47 -5.73 -9.38
CA ALA A 100 9.14 -7.16 -9.33
C ALA A 100 10.37 -8.05 -9.09
N ASP A 101 11.52 -7.68 -9.68
CA ASP A 101 12.78 -8.40 -9.51
C ASP A 101 13.33 -8.23 -8.08
N ASP A 102 13.18 -7.05 -7.49
CA ASP A 102 13.56 -6.80 -6.10
C ASP A 102 12.70 -7.62 -5.14
N LEU A 103 11.38 -7.64 -5.34
CA LEU A 103 10.48 -8.46 -4.55
C LEU A 103 10.83 -9.95 -4.66
N ALA A 104 11.14 -10.44 -5.87
CA ALA A 104 11.59 -11.81 -6.07
C ALA A 104 12.89 -12.11 -5.31
N ARG A 105 13.88 -11.22 -5.36
CA ARG A 105 15.15 -11.35 -4.62
C ARG A 105 14.95 -11.32 -3.11
N LEU A 106 13.99 -10.53 -2.63
CA LEU A 106 13.60 -10.49 -1.23
C LEU A 106 12.74 -11.71 -0.81
N GLY A 107 12.50 -12.67 -1.71
CA GLY A 107 11.83 -13.94 -1.40
C GLY A 107 10.31 -13.93 -1.59
N VAL A 108 9.75 -12.92 -2.25
CA VAL A 108 8.35 -12.92 -2.66
C VAL A 108 8.17 -13.86 -3.86
N ASP A 109 7.26 -14.81 -3.75
CA ASP A 109 6.88 -15.63 -4.90
C ASP A 109 6.06 -14.80 -5.89
N MET A 110 6.71 -14.40 -6.98
CA MET A 110 6.09 -13.56 -8.00
C MET A 110 5.03 -14.30 -8.83
N ALA A 111 5.06 -15.63 -8.91
CA ALA A 111 3.99 -16.40 -9.55
C ALA A 111 2.70 -16.37 -8.74
N GLU A 112 2.83 -16.27 -7.41
CA GLU A 112 1.73 -16.19 -6.45
C GLU A 112 1.47 -14.76 -5.94
N PHE A 113 2.11 -13.74 -6.52
CA PHE A 113 1.99 -12.36 -6.03
C PHE A 113 0.55 -11.83 -6.11
N GLY A 114 -0.24 -12.31 -7.08
CA GLY A 114 -1.67 -12.00 -7.17
C GLY A 114 -2.54 -12.72 -6.13
N SER A 115 -2.02 -13.77 -5.48
CA SER A 115 -2.74 -14.56 -4.49
C SER A 115 -2.70 -13.91 -3.11
N ARG A 116 -3.21 -14.62 -2.10
CA ARG A 116 -3.45 -14.10 -0.74
C ARG A 116 -2.41 -14.57 0.27
N ASN A 117 -1.28 -15.11 -0.21
CA ASN A 117 -0.12 -15.34 0.63
C ASN A 117 0.60 -14.01 0.87
N TYR A 118 0.48 -13.46 2.08
CA TYR A 118 1.02 -12.15 2.42
C TYR A 118 2.21 -12.21 3.36
N SER A 119 2.64 -13.39 3.85
CA SER A 119 3.65 -13.48 4.92
C SER A 119 4.90 -12.66 4.59
N ARG A 120 5.50 -12.93 3.43
CA ARG A 120 6.75 -12.26 3.06
C ARG A 120 6.59 -10.78 2.77
N THR A 121 5.48 -10.36 2.14
CA THR A 121 5.23 -8.93 1.90
C THR A 121 4.94 -8.17 3.20
N GLN A 122 4.30 -8.81 4.18
CA GLN A 122 4.09 -8.22 5.51
C GLN A 122 5.40 -8.14 6.32
N GLU A 123 6.27 -9.14 6.21
CA GLU A 123 7.63 -9.10 6.79
C GLU A 123 8.46 -7.95 6.19
N ILE A 124 8.44 -7.78 4.86
CA ILE A 124 9.09 -6.66 4.17
C ILE A 124 8.51 -5.32 4.65
N ALA A 125 7.19 -5.19 4.74
CA ALA A 125 6.55 -3.97 5.24
C ALA A 125 6.96 -3.65 6.68
N ASP A 126 7.00 -4.64 7.56
CA ASP A 126 7.41 -4.47 8.96
C ASP A 126 8.89 -4.05 9.08
N ALA A 127 9.77 -4.66 8.27
CA ALA A 127 11.18 -4.31 8.21
C ALA A 127 11.41 -2.87 7.69
N LEU A 128 10.78 -2.49 6.57
CA LEU A 128 10.87 -1.12 6.04
C LEU A 128 10.32 -0.07 7.00
N ASN A 129 9.20 -0.39 7.66
CA ASN A 129 8.65 0.44 8.71
C ASN A 129 9.64 0.60 9.88
N TYR A 130 10.30 -0.47 10.29
CA TYR A 130 11.32 -0.44 11.35
C TYR A 130 12.55 0.39 10.96
N LEU A 131 12.98 0.33 9.70
CA LEU A 131 14.06 1.14 9.14
C LEU A 131 13.67 2.62 8.97
N GLY A 132 12.44 3.00 9.31
CA GLY A 132 11.98 4.39 9.30
C GLY A 132 11.59 4.91 7.92
N CYS A 133 11.23 4.01 6.98
CA CYS A 133 10.64 4.41 5.71
C CYS A 133 9.24 4.98 5.95
N ASP A 134 8.89 6.06 5.27
CA ASP A 134 7.54 6.62 5.31
C ASP A 134 6.69 6.17 4.10
N GLY A 135 7.33 5.66 3.04
CA GLY A 135 6.63 5.08 1.90
C GLY A 135 7.34 3.90 1.25
N LEU A 136 6.55 3.09 0.56
CA LEU A 136 6.96 1.97 -0.27
C LEU A 136 6.19 2.02 -1.59
N ILE A 137 6.91 2.02 -2.72
CA ILE A 137 6.35 1.87 -4.07
C ILE A 137 6.64 0.47 -4.58
N VAL A 138 5.60 -0.22 -5.06
CA VAL A 138 5.66 -1.62 -5.53
C VAL A 138 4.74 -1.84 -6.72
N PRO A 139 4.94 -2.89 -7.54
CA PRO A 139 3.96 -3.32 -8.52
C PRO A 139 2.58 -3.58 -7.90
N SER A 140 1.52 -3.22 -8.60
CA SER A 140 0.17 -3.63 -8.20
C SER A 140 -0.08 -5.09 -8.61
N PRO A 141 -0.62 -5.95 -7.72
CA PRO A 141 -1.07 -7.29 -8.08
C PRO A 141 -2.40 -7.31 -8.86
N ARG A 142 -3.08 -6.15 -9.03
CA ARG A 142 -4.44 -6.05 -9.60
C ARG A 142 -4.52 -5.22 -10.88
N HIS A 143 -3.44 -4.55 -11.25
CA HIS A 143 -3.39 -3.63 -12.39
C HIS A 143 -1.93 -3.49 -12.86
N ASP A 144 -1.70 -3.09 -14.12
CA ASP A 144 -0.35 -2.83 -14.67
C ASP A 144 0.35 -1.57 -14.09
N GLY A 145 -0.20 -1.03 -13.00
CA GLY A 145 0.30 0.16 -12.32
C GLY A 145 1.15 -0.19 -11.11
N ARG A 146 1.42 0.83 -10.28
CA ARG A 146 2.15 0.67 -9.01
C ARG A 146 1.27 1.11 -7.85
N ASN A 147 1.45 0.44 -6.72
CA ASN A 147 0.87 0.84 -5.44
C ASN A 147 1.85 1.70 -4.67
N LEU A 148 1.31 2.66 -3.91
CA LEU A 148 2.02 3.42 -2.90
C LEU A 148 1.46 3.01 -1.53
N VAL A 149 2.32 2.44 -0.69
CA VAL A 149 2.04 2.10 0.69
C VAL A 149 2.70 3.16 1.56
N VAL A 150 1.92 3.86 2.39
CA VAL A 150 2.44 4.87 3.32
C VAL A 150 2.41 4.31 4.73
N PHE A 151 3.53 4.39 5.44
CA PHE A 151 3.66 3.97 6.84
C PHE A 151 3.28 5.14 7.74
N MET A 152 2.03 5.18 8.20
CA MET A 152 1.40 6.39 8.78
C MET A 152 2.15 6.98 9.99
N GLN A 153 2.85 6.14 10.75
CA GLN A 153 3.63 6.54 11.92
C GLN A 153 5.02 7.11 11.60
N ASN A 154 5.54 6.86 10.40
CA ASN A 154 6.84 7.36 9.95
C ASN A 154 6.72 8.62 9.09
N VAL A 155 5.50 8.98 8.66
CA VAL A 155 5.25 10.22 7.92
C VAL A 155 5.68 11.41 8.78
N ALA A 156 6.61 12.22 8.25
CA ALA A 156 7.09 13.40 8.96
C ALA A 156 5.97 14.44 9.11
N LYS A 157 6.01 15.23 10.18
CA LYS A 157 4.94 16.19 10.52
C LYS A 157 4.74 17.30 9.48
N ASP A 158 5.78 17.57 8.69
CA ASP A 158 5.82 18.57 7.62
C ASP A 158 5.48 17.98 6.24
N CYS A 159 5.32 16.65 6.13
CA CYS A 159 4.81 16.01 4.93
C CYS A 159 3.37 16.45 4.66
N LYS A 160 3.05 16.63 3.37
CA LYS A 160 1.75 17.11 2.92
C LYS A 160 0.95 15.98 2.30
N MET A 161 -0.30 15.89 2.74
CA MET A 161 -1.29 15.00 2.15
C MET A 161 -2.59 15.79 1.96
N GLU A 162 -3.00 15.95 0.71
CA GLU A 162 -4.11 16.83 0.35
C GLU A 162 -5.10 16.13 -0.58
N LEU A 163 -6.40 16.24 -0.28
CA LEU A 163 -7.44 15.77 -1.18
C LEU A 163 -7.56 16.76 -2.34
N LYS A 164 -7.33 16.30 -3.57
CA LYS A 164 -7.46 17.17 -4.76
C LYS A 164 -8.86 17.09 -5.34
N CYS A 165 -9.34 15.88 -5.61
CA CYS A 165 -10.69 15.67 -6.11
C CYS A 165 -11.22 14.29 -5.76
N SER A 166 -12.49 14.03 -6.08
CA SER A 166 -13.12 12.74 -5.88
C SER A 166 -14.09 12.47 -7.01
N ARG A 167 -14.12 11.23 -7.47
CA ARG A 167 -15.12 10.74 -8.41
C ARG A 167 -15.88 9.56 -7.82
N ALA A 168 -17.11 9.35 -8.26
CA ALA A 168 -17.83 8.14 -7.93
C ALA A 168 -17.03 6.91 -8.42
N PHE A 169 -16.84 5.94 -7.54
CA PHE A 169 -16.36 4.61 -7.93
C PHE A 169 -17.45 3.91 -8.74
N LYS A 170 -17.04 3.19 -9.78
CA LYS A 170 -17.94 2.37 -10.58
C LYS A 170 -17.44 0.93 -10.51
N TRP A 171 -18.33 0.01 -10.17
CA TRP A 171 -18.03 -1.41 -10.26
C TRP A 171 -17.70 -1.77 -11.71
N PRO A 172 -16.70 -2.63 -11.96
CA PRO A 172 -16.54 -3.23 -13.28
C PRO A 172 -17.80 -4.04 -13.63
N ASP A 173 -18.14 -4.02 -14.92
CA ASP A 173 -19.25 -4.79 -15.50
C ASP A 173 -19.08 -6.30 -15.25
#